data_AF-A0A943FM92-F1
#
_entry.id   AF-A0A943FM92-F1
#
_cell.length_a   1.000
_cell.length_b   1.000
_cell.length_c   1.000
_cell.angle_alpha   90.00
_cell.angle_beta   90.00
_cell.angle_gamma   90.00
#
_symmetry.space_group_name_H-M   'P 1'
#
loop_
_entity.id
_entity.type
_entity.pdbx_description
1 polymer ?
#
loop_
_entity_poly.entity_id
_entity_poly.type
_entity_poly.pdbx_seq_one_letter_code
_entity_poly.pdbx_strand_id
1 'polypeptide(L)'
;MKKIIATVLAMVMALALCTTAFAAPVTGYTGYNRGGNKLMADDTNAESFSVEAHEAAFDKATGAGNVAYYTVSNATAANTGYNGDYTKADRTDFDLQLTKAGASTLYLKHVNTGAEYVAKVEAFTKIGDKCGQLDVDADGTYYVNTSKYTSANVTKDAGEVYFVASDAESAVYVLLNGKLVSVTLAGEQTLVGHTWVAVEKDGKVVSYKCSDCGTVASIYKTYAAAKASGLKNVEAFVNDDGETIYLAYTDGKTDTTKPTDTNKSPKTFDAGIAMYVGMALTSVAGSAVVIGKKFFCA
;
A
#
# COMPACT_ATOMS: atom_id res chain seq x y z
N MET A 1 -11.75 -26.49 -1.54
CA MET A 1 -11.11 -25.15 -1.53
C MET A 1 -9.72 -25.09 -0.87
N LYS A 2 -9.21 -26.15 -0.21
CA LYS A 2 -7.86 -26.16 0.40
C LYS A 2 -6.69 -26.41 -0.56
N LYS A 3 -6.96 -26.83 -1.81
CA LYS A 3 -5.94 -27.21 -2.80
C LYS A 3 -5.45 -26.08 -3.72
N ILE A 4 -6.13 -24.92 -3.72
CA ILE A 4 -5.78 -23.77 -4.59
C ILE A 4 -4.86 -22.76 -3.88
N ILE A 5 -4.90 -22.70 -2.54
CA ILE A 5 -4.09 -21.73 -1.77
C ILE A 5 -2.61 -22.17 -1.71
N ALA A 6 -2.33 -23.47 -1.77
CA ALA A 6 -0.97 -23.99 -1.77
C ALA A 6 -0.21 -23.71 -3.07
N THR A 7 -0.90 -23.64 -4.22
CA THR A 7 -0.24 -23.37 -5.50
C THR A 7 0.08 -21.90 -5.71
N VAL A 8 -0.74 -20.97 -5.18
CA VAL A 8 -0.43 -19.53 -5.21
C VAL A 8 0.76 -19.21 -4.29
N LEU A 9 0.82 -19.82 -3.10
CA LEU A 9 1.94 -19.61 -2.18
C LEU A 9 3.25 -20.23 -2.71
N ALA A 10 3.18 -21.39 -3.36
CA ALA A 10 4.33 -22.00 -4.02
C ALA A 10 4.81 -21.21 -5.25
N MET A 11 3.89 -20.59 -6.00
CA MET A 11 4.24 -19.74 -7.15
C MET A 11 4.89 -18.42 -6.71
N VAL A 12 4.46 -17.85 -5.58
CA VAL A 12 5.11 -16.67 -4.97
C VAL A 12 6.49 -17.02 -4.40
N MET A 13 6.69 -18.24 -3.86
CA MET A 13 8.02 -18.68 -3.44
C MET A 13 8.95 -19.07 -4.61
N ALA A 14 8.42 -19.56 -5.74
CA ALA A 14 9.24 -19.91 -6.90
C ALA A 14 9.80 -18.67 -7.62
N LEU A 15 9.10 -17.52 -7.59
CA LEU A 15 9.64 -16.25 -8.09
C LEU A 15 10.69 -15.62 -7.17
N ALA A 16 10.78 -16.03 -5.91
CA ALA A 16 11.80 -15.54 -4.97
C ALA A 16 13.12 -16.32 -5.03
N LEU A 17 13.16 -17.47 -5.73
CA LEU A 17 14.32 -18.37 -5.78
C LEU A 17 15.20 -18.20 -7.03
N CYS A 18 15.07 -17.06 -7.73
CA CYS A 18 16.15 -16.55 -8.56
C CYS A 18 16.92 -15.53 -7.74
N THR A 19 17.60 -15.96 -6.68
CA THR A 19 18.69 -15.17 -6.10
C THR A 19 19.68 -14.96 -7.23
N THR A 20 19.67 -13.81 -7.91
CA THR A 20 20.75 -13.51 -8.84
C THR A 20 21.99 -13.40 -7.96
N ALA A 21 22.86 -14.40 -8.07
CA ALA A 21 24.21 -14.27 -7.57
C ALA A 21 24.77 -13.02 -8.26
N PHE A 22 25.16 -11.99 -7.49
CA PHE A 22 25.74 -10.74 -7.96
C PHE A 22 26.58 -11.00 -9.21
N ALA A 23 25.99 -10.76 -10.37
CA ALA A 23 26.62 -11.08 -11.63
C ALA A 23 27.56 -9.92 -11.92
N ALA A 24 28.84 -10.23 -12.13
CA ALA A 24 29.80 -9.24 -12.60
C ALA A 24 29.23 -8.49 -13.82
N PRO A 25 29.49 -7.18 -13.96
CA PRO A 25 29.00 -6.41 -15.08
C PRO A 25 29.25 -7.10 -16.42
N VAL A 26 28.21 -7.24 -17.23
CA VAL A 26 28.30 -7.87 -18.55
C VAL A 26 28.52 -6.79 -19.59
N THR A 27 29.67 -6.83 -20.26
CA THR A 27 30.10 -5.82 -21.25
C THR A 27 29.74 -6.23 -22.68
N GLY A 28 29.81 -5.33 -23.66
CA GLY A 28 29.68 -5.66 -25.08
C GLY A 28 28.25 -5.71 -25.60
N TYR A 29 27.33 -4.97 -24.98
CA TYR A 29 26.00 -4.77 -25.54
C TYR A 29 26.02 -3.67 -26.60
N THR A 30 25.38 -3.91 -27.74
CA THR A 30 25.06 -2.88 -28.73
C THR A 30 23.76 -2.21 -28.35
N GLY A 31 23.76 -0.88 -28.27
CA GLY A 31 22.59 -0.08 -27.94
C GLY A 31 21.85 0.48 -29.14
N TYR A 32 20.53 0.66 -28.98
CA TYR A 32 19.64 1.31 -29.93
C TYR A 32 18.73 2.28 -29.19
N ASN A 33 18.50 3.45 -29.78
CA ASN A 33 17.52 4.40 -29.26
C ASN A 33 16.09 3.92 -29.55
N ARG A 34 15.09 4.64 -29.02
CA ARG A 34 13.66 4.36 -29.29
C ARG A 34 13.29 4.36 -30.78
N GLY A 35 13.98 5.14 -31.60
CA GLY A 35 13.81 5.17 -33.06
C GLY A 35 14.39 3.96 -33.80
N GLY A 36 15.03 3.02 -33.09
CA GLY A 36 15.70 1.86 -33.68
C GLY A 36 17.05 2.19 -34.31
N ASN A 37 17.55 3.42 -34.15
CA ASN A 37 18.87 3.79 -34.61
C ASN A 37 19.92 3.20 -33.67
N LYS A 38 20.93 2.55 -34.26
CA LYS A 38 22.07 2.04 -33.53
C LYS A 38 22.86 3.20 -32.93
N LEU A 39 23.22 3.07 -31.66
CA LEU A 39 24.10 4.00 -30.96
C LEU A 39 25.54 3.69 -31.36
N MET A 40 26.20 4.67 -31.93
CA MET A 40 27.55 4.56 -32.48
C MET A 40 28.53 5.30 -31.57
N ALA A 41 29.68 4.68 -31.30
CA ALA A 41 30.79 5.28 -30.56
C ALA A 41 31.63 6.20 -31.47
N ASP A 42 31.72 5.84 -32.76
CA ASP A 42 32.36 6.62 -33.83
C ASP A 42 31.70 6.26 -35.18
N ASP A 43 32.19 6.83 -36.29
CA ASP A 43 31.64 6.62 -37.64
C ASP A 43 31.58 5.15 -38.09
N THR A 44 32.32 4.26 -37.44
CA THR A 44 32.51 2.86 -37.84
C THR A 44 32.12 1.84 -36.77
N ASN A 45 32.24 2.19 -35.48
CA ASN A 45 32.06 1.29 -34.36
C ASN A 45 30.79 1.60 -33.57
N ALA A 46 30.05 0.54 -33.24
CA ALA A 46 28.91 0.64 -32.34
C ALA A 46 29.37 0.86 -30.90
N GLU A 47 28.51 1.47 -30.09
CA GLU A 47 28.68 1.53 -28.65
C GLU A 47 28.78 0.13 -28.03
N SER A 48 29.58 0.02 -26.97
CA SER A 48 29.81 -1.21 -26.22
C SER A 48 29.44 -0.99 -24.75
N PHE A 49 28.15 -1.10 -24.46
CA PHE A 49 27.60 -0.88 -23.13
C PHE A 49 27.93 -2.02 -22.17
N SER A 50 28.09 -1.67 -20.89
CA SER A 50 28.17 -2.59 -19.77
C SER A 50 26.89 -2.54 -18.96
N VAL A 51 26.39 -3.70 -18.55
CA VAL A 51 25.15 -3.85 -17.80
C VAL A 51 25.39 -4.65 -16.53
N GLU A 52 25.05 -4.06 -15.39
CA GLU A 52 25.03 -4.72 -14.09
C GLU A 52 23.58 -4.83 -13.61
N ALA A 53 23.17 -5.98 -13.05
CA ALA A 53 21.83 -6.19 -12.55
C ALA A 53 21.80 -6.09 -11.02
N HIS A 54 20.80 -5.41 -10.48
CA HIS A 54 20.61 -5.19 -9.06
C HIS A 54 19.27 -5.76 -8.59
N GLU A 55 19.29 -6.41 -7.43
CA GLU A 55 18.11 -7.00 -6.80
C GLU A 55 17.21 -5.95 -6.15
N ALA A 56 15.92 -6.27 -6.07
CA ALA A 56 14.96 -5.45 -5.34
C ALA A 56 15.21 -5.55 -3.83
N ALA A 57 15.11 -4.42 -3.13
CA ALA A 57 15.15 -4.38 -1.67
C ALA A 57 13.95 -3.60 -1.11
N PHE A 58 13.62 -3.88 0.15
CA PHE A 58 12.55 -3.20 0.86
C PHE A 58 12.85 -3.16 2.35
N ASP A 59 12.87 -1.95 2.90
CA ASP A 59 12.99 -1.71 4.33
C ASP A 59 11.60 -1.49 4.94
N LYS A 60 11.19 -2.41 5.82
CA LYS A 60 9.90 -2.32 6.51
C LYS A 60 9.85 -1.22 7.57
N ALA A 61 11.00 -0.80 8.10
CA ALA A 61 11.06 0.21 9.16
C ALA A 61 10.79 1.61 8.61
N THR A 62 11.32 1.90 7.43
CA THR A 62 11.16 3.19 6.74
C THR A 62 10.06 3.18 5.67
N GLY A 63 9.80 2.01 5.08
CA GLY A 63 8.91 1.82 3.94
C GLY A 63 9.54 2.12 2.58
N ALA A 64 10.80 2.57 2.56
CA ALA A 64 11.56 2.79 1.34
C ALA A 64 12.13 1.48 0.79
N GLY A 65 12.55 1.50 -0.46
CA GLY A 65 13.23 0.39 -1.10
C GLY A 65 13.55 0.70 -2.55
N ASN A 66 13.89 -0.34 -3.32
CA ASN A 66 14.09 -0.25 -4.76
C ASN A 66 13.47 -1.44 -5.47
N VAL A 67 13.12 -1.27 -6.74
CA VAL A 67 12.79 -2.39 -7.63
C VAL A 67 14.07 -3.01 -8.18
N ALA A 68 13.98 -4.19 -8.80
CA ALA A 68 15.11 -4.72 -9.55
C ALA A 68 15.42 -3.80 -10.73
N TYR A 69 16.69 -3.46 -10.92
CA TYR A 69 17.13 -2.50 -11.93
C TYR A 69 18.45 -2.92 -12.57
N TYR A 70 18.83 -2.20 -13.62
CA TYR A 70 20.07 -2.39 -14.36
C TYR A 70 20.87 -1.08 -14.37
N THR A 71 22.13 -1.14 -13.98
CA THR A 71 23.06 -0.03 -14.16
C THR A 71 23.71 -0.19 -15.53
N VAL A 72 23.51 0.79 -16.41
CA VAL A 72 24.12 0.85 -17.74
C VAL A 72 25.27 1.84 -17.71
N SER A 73 26.43 1.43 -18.21
CA SER A 73 27.66 2.21 -18.21
C SER A 73 28.46 2.04 -19.52
N ASN A 74 29.56 2.78 -19.63
CA ASN A 74 30.50 2.80 -20.74
C ASN A 74 29.96 3.39 -22.06
N ALA A 75 28.91 4.22 -22.02
CA ALA A 75 28.57 5.07 -23.15
C ALA A 75 29.70 6.08 -23.43
N THR A 76 30.00 6.36 -24.70
CA THR A 76 30.97 7.40 -25.06
C THR A 76 30.48 8.82 -24.72
N ALA A 77 31.38 9.80 -24.87
CA ALA A 77 31.08 11.22 -24.68
C ALA A 77 29.89 11.74 -25.52
N ALA A 78 29.63 11.15 -26.69
CA ALA A 78 28.51 11.53 -27.55
C ALA A 78 27.15 11.01 -27.05
N ASN A 79 27.16 9.98 -26.21
CA ASN A 79 25.98 9.20 -25.78
C ASN A 79 25.86 9.10 -24.25
N THR A 80 26.49 10.01 -23.50
CA THR A 80 26.55 9.94 -22.02
C THR A 80 25.19 9.88 -21.34
N GLY A 81 24.14 10.41 -21.98
CA GLY A 81 22.76 10.32 -21.49
C GLY A 81 22.17 8.91 -21.43
N TYR A 82 22.88 7.90 -21.94
CA TYR A 82 22.52 6.48 -21.81
C TYR A 82 23.23 5.76 -20.65
N ASN A 83 24.13 6.45 -19.94
CA ASN A 83 24.65 5.95 -18.67
C ASN A 83 23.65 6.28 -17.57
N GLY A 84 23.37 5.32 -16.69
CA GLY A 84 22.42 5.50 -15.60
C GLY A 84 21.70 4.22 -15.24
N ASP A 85 20.65 4.37 -14.44
CA ASP A 85 19.88 3.25 -13.94
C ASP A 85 18.57 3.08 -14.71
N TYR A 86 18.22 1.83 -14.94
CA TYR A 86 17.10 1.46 -15.79
C TYR A 86 16.27 0.35 -15.17
N THR A 87 14.97 0.38 -15.41
CA THR A 87 14.08 -0.76 -15.16
C THR A 87 13.74 -1.46 -16.46
N LYS A 88 13.36 -2.74 -16.37
CA LYS A 88 12.86 -3.48 -17.52
C LYS A 88 11.58 -2.83 -18.04
N ALA A 89 11.51 -2.69 -19.35
CA ALA A 89 10.42 -2.00 -20.04
C ALA A 89 9.74 -2.89 -21.08
N ASP A 90 8.55 -2.48 -21.48
CA ASP A 90 7.85 -3.05 -22.63
C ASP A 90 8.43 -2.52 -23.94
N ARG A 91 8.32 -3.32 -25.01
CA ARG A 91 8.84 -2.95 -26.35
C ARG A 91 8.20 -1.69 -26.93
N THR A 92 7.06 -1.25 -26.40
CA THR A 92 6.33 -0.06 -26.86
C THR A 92 6.71 1.21 -26.11
N ASP A 93 7.36 1.10 -24.95
CA ASP A 93 7.70 2.23 -24.07
C ASP A 93 9.04 1.99 -23.37
N PHE A 94 10.12 2.12 -24.14
CA PHE A 94 11.50 2.03 -23.67
C PHE A 94 12.30 3.26 -24.14
N ASP A 95 13.41 3.53 -23.47
CA ASP A 95 14.34 4.60 -23.82
C ASP A 95 15.62 4.03 -24.46
N LEU A 96 16.06 2.85 -23.98
CA LEU A 96 17.24 2.14 -24.48
C LEU A 96 16.93 0.67 -24.76
N GLN A 97 17.34 0.20 -25.93
CA GLN A 97 17.35 -1.24 -26.25
C GLN A 97 18.79 -1.72 -26.30
N LEU A 98 19.08 -2.86 -25.66
CA LEU A 98 20.40 -3.48 -25.67
C LEU A 98 20.34 -4.90 -26.24
N THR A 99 21.26 -5.22 -27.15
CA THR A 99 21.40 -6.55 -27.75
C THR A 99 22.81 -7.07 -27.62
N LYS A 100 22.97 -8.38 -27.36
CA LYS A 100 24.25 -9.08 -27.35
C LYS A 100 24.05 -10.51 -27.85
N ALA A 101 24.98 -11.03 -28.63
CA ALA A 101 24.90 -12.40 -29.14
C ALA A 101 24.84 -13.41 -27.98
N GLY A 102 23.89 -14.36 -28.06
CA GLY A 102 23.65 -15.35 -27.01
C GLY A 102 22.91 -14.83 -25.77
N ALA A 103 22.55 -13.54 -25.72
CA ALA A 103 21.73 -12.95 -24.66
C ALA A 103 20.34 -12.53 -25.18
N SER A 104 19.36 -12.46 -24.28
CA SER A 104 18.05 -11.89 -24.61
C SER A 104 18.16 -10.38 -24.81
N THR A 105 17.38 -9.82 -25.74
CA THR A 105 17.27 -8.37 -25.91
C THR A 105 16.65 -7.73 -24.65
N LEU A 106 17.31 -6.69 -24.15
CA LEU A 106 16.79 -5.86 -23.07
C LEU A 106 16.10 -4.62 -23.66
N TYR A 107 14.94 -4.31 -23.13
CA TYR A 107 14.25 -3.04 -23.33
C TYR A 107 14.20 -2.36 -21.97
N LEU A 108 14.73 -1.14 -21.90
CA LEU A 108 15.07 -0.47 -20.66
C LEU A 108 14.44 0.93 -20.63
N LYS A 109 13.82 1.29 -19.51
CA LYS A 109 13.26 2.62 -19.22
C LYS A 109 14.14 3.28 -18.17
N HIS A 110 14.58 4.50 -18.46
CA HIS A 110 15.43 5.25 -17.54
C HIS A 110 14.67 5.55 -16.24
N VAL A 111 15.36 5.46 -15.12
CA VAL A 111 14.86 5.80 -13.79
C VAL A 111 15.91 6.60 -13.02
N ASN A 112 15.50 7.21 -11.92
CA ASN A 112 16.44 7.86 -11.02
C ASN A 112 17.36 6.82 -10.39
N THR A 113 18.52 7.28 -9.92
CA THR A 113 19.55 6.44 -9.33
C THR A 113 18.98 5.47 -8.29
N GLY A 114 19.40 4.20 -8.39
CA GLY A 114 19.00 3.11 -7.52
C GLY A 114 17.58 2.58 -7.75
N ALA A 115 16.79 3.16 -8.67
CA ALA A 115 15.38 2.81 -8.88
C ALA A 115 14.57 2.83 -7.57
N GLU A 116 14.89 3.80 -6.70
CA GLU A 116 14.39 3.89 -5.34
C GLU A 116 12.95 4.41 -5.29
N TYR A 117 12.17 3.87 -4.36
CA TYR A 117 10.84 4.36 -4.00
C TYR A 117 10.75 4.65 -2.50
N VAL A 118 9.93 5.62 -2.14
CA VAL A 118 9.80 6.10 -0.75
C VAL A 118 8.73 5.37 0.06
N ALA A 119 7.75 4.76 -0.62
CA ALA A 119 6.69 3.97 0.00
C ALA A 119 6.02 3.04 -1.01
N LYS A 120 5.41 1.96 -0.53
CA LYS A 120 4.37 1.22 -1.25
C LYS A 120 3.05 1.96 -1.11
N VAL A 121 2.25 1.97 -2.17
CA VAL A 121 1.01 2.74 -2.21
C VAL A 121 -0.14 1.96 -2.84
N GLU A 122 -1.36 2.47 -2.65
CA GLU A 122 -2.56 2.13 -3.42
C GLU A 122 -3.20 3.40 -3.97
N ALA A 123 -4.04 3.26 -5.01
CA ALA A 123 -4.77 4.40 -5.57
C ALA A 123 -5.81 4.93 -4.58
N PHE A 124 -5.89 6.25 -4.44
CA PHE A 124 -6.84 6.92 -3.58
C PHE A 124 -7.84 7.70 -4.44
N THR A 125 -9.12 7.38 -4.32
CA THR A 125 -10.18 7.89 -5.22
C THR A 125 -11.24 8.73 -4.52
N LYS A 126 -11.17 8.86 -3.18
CA LYS A 126 -12.12 9.67 -2.41
C LYS A 126 -11.68 11.13 -2.42
N ILE A 127 -11.81 11.79 -3.56
CA ILE A 127 -11.46 13.21 -3.72
C ILE A 127 -12.71 14.07 -3.61
N GLY A 128 -12.62 15.21 -2.92
CA GLY A 128 -13.72 16.17 -2.76
C GLY A 128 -13.74 16.86 -1.39
N ASP A 129 -14.82 17.59 -1.16
CA ASP A 129 -15.03 18.51 -0.03
C ASP A 129 -15.81 17.89 1.15
N LYS A 130 -16.15 16.60 1.08
CA LYS A 130 -16.94 15.92 2.13
C LYS A 130 -16.05 15.21 3.13
N CYS A 131 -16.56 15.00 4.34
CA CYS A 131 -15.82 14.31 5.41
C CYS A 131 -15.19 12.99 4.95
N GLY A 132 -13.91 12.79 5.28
CA GLY A 132 -13.14 11.61 4.90
C GLY A 132 -12.70 11.59 3.43
N GLN A 133 -12.93 12.67 2.67
CA GLN A 133 -12.36 12.89 1.35
C GLN A 133 -11.10 13.76 1.44
N LEU A 134 -10.23 13.64 0.45
CA LEU A 134 -9.08 14.52 0.29
C LEU A 134 -9.53 15.74 -0.52
N ASP A 135 -9.45 16.93 0.09
CA ASP A 135 -9.84 18.20 -0.55
C ASP A 135 -8.67 18.73 -1.40
N VAL A 136 -8.55 18.17 -2.59
CA VAL A 136 -7.51 18.46 -3.56
C VAL A 136 -8.14 18.51 -4.95
N ASP A 137 -7.35 18.91 -5.94
CA ASP A 137 -7.77 18.94 -7.34
C ASP A 137 -8.34 17.58 -7.78
N ALA A 138 -9.56 17.58 -8.31
CA ALA A 138 -10.26 16.36 -8.72
C ALA A 138 -9.64 15.69 -9.96
N ASP A 139 -8.86 16.44 -10.76
CA ASP A 139 -8.25 15.92 -11.99
C ASP A 139 -6.92 15.18 -11.75
N GLY A 140 -6.37 15.28 -10.54
CA GLY A 140 -5.14 14.59 -10.14
C GLY A 140 -5.33 13.08 -9.94
N THR A 141 -4.26 12.31 -10.16
CA THR A 141 -4.22 10.89 -9.75
C THR A 141 -3.51 10.77 -8.40
N TYR A 142 -4.25 10.36 -7.38
CA TYR A 142 -3.77 10.32 -6.00
C TYR A 142 -3.50 8.91 -5.50
N TYR A 143 -2.59 8.83 -4.55
CA TYR A 143 -2.18 7.59 -3.90
C TYR A 143 -2.07 7.78 -2.40
N VAL A 144 -2.26 6.70 -1.64
CA VAL A 144 -2.03 6.66 -0.19
C VAL A 144 -1.03 5.56 0.15
N ASN A 145 -0.16 5.80 1.12
CA ASN A 145 0.84 4.81 1.53
C ASN A 145 0.20 3.58 2.19
N THR A 146 0.65 2.40 1.78
CA THR A 146 0.28 1.09 2.38
C THR A 146 1.43 0.49 3.19
N SER A 147 2.65 1.00 3.02
CA SER A 147 3.77 0.79 3.93
C SER A 147 3.96 2.00 4.84
N LYS A 148 4.96 1.93 5.71
CA LYS A 148 5.49 3.12 6.37
C LYS A 148 6.01 4.13 5.32
N TYR A 149 6.16 5.38 5.76
CA TYR A 149 6.82 6.43 5.01
C TYR A 149 7.68 7.23 5.98
N THR A 150 8.98 7.32 5.71
CA THR A 150 9.90 8.10 6.53
C THR A 150 10.46 9.27 5.73
N SER A 151 10.33 10.47 6.27
CA SER A 151 10.91 11.70 5.73
C SER A 151 11.40 12.58 6.88
N ALA A 152 12.57 13.19 6.72
CA ALA A 152 13.18 14.06 7.73
C ALA A 152 13.20 13.45 9.17
N ASN A 153 13.49 12.15 9.28
CA ASN A 153 13.47 11.36 10.53
C ASN A 153 12.09 11.19 11.21
N VAL A 154 11.00 11.62 10.57
CA VAL A 154 9.63 11.34 11.00
C VAL A 154 9.11 10.15 10.22
N THR A 155 8.59 9.14 10.92
CA THR A 155 7.99 7.95 10.32
C THR A 155 6.49 7.99 10.49
N LYS A 156 5.77 7.91 9.37
CA LYS A 156 4.32 7.80 9.30
C LYS A 156 3.91 6.34 9.03
N ASP A 157 2.83 5.92 9.66
CA ASP A 157 2.21 4.62 9.44
C ASP A 157 1.46 4.61 8.08
N ALA A 158 1.09 3.41 7.62
CA ALA A 158 0.22 3.24 6.46
C ALA A 158 -1.09 4.03 6.62
N GLY A 159 -1.54 4.71 5.56
CA GLY A 159 -2.76 5.50 5.52
C GLY A 159 -2.61 6.97 5.91
N GLU A 160 -1.41 7.41 6.32
CA GLU A 160 -1.19 8.75 6.86
C GLU A 160 -0.59 9.74 5.86
N VAL A 161 -0.18 9.28 4.67
CA VAL A 161 0.53 10.11 3.68
C VAL A 161 -0.09 9.94 2.30
N TYR A 162 -0.36 11.07 1.67
CA TYR A 162 -0.96 11.17 0.34
C TYR A 162 0.04 11.72 -0.67
N PHE A 163 0.02 11.13 -1.86
CA PHE A 163 0.86 11.49 -2.99
C PHE A 163 -0.01 11.81 -4.20
N VAL A 164 0.51 12.63 -5.11
CA VAL A 164 -0.12 12.94 -6.39
C VAL A 164 0.85 12.64 -7.51
N ALA A 165 0.38 12.02 -8.59
CA ALA A 165 1.17 11.78 -9.80
C ALA A 165 1.78 13.09 -10.30
N SER A 166 3.07 13.06 -10.64
CA SER A 166 3.78 14.24 -11.11
C SER A 166 4.99 13.87 -11.96
N ASP A 167 5.22 14.66 -13.00
CA ASP A 167 6.37 14.65 -13.90
C ASP A 167 7.38 15.76 -13.59
N ALA A 168 7.24 16.43 -12.43
CA ALA A 168 8.19 17.44 -11.97
C ALA A 168 9.58 16.84 -11.74
N GLU A 169 10.63 17.64 -11.96
CA GLU A 169 12.02 17.21 -11.77
C GLU A 169 12.32 16.82 -10.31
N SER A 170 11.59 17.39 -9.34
CA SER A 170 11.67 17.06 -7.92
C SER A 170 10.80 15.85 -7.50
N ALA A 171 10.15 15.18 -8.45
CA ALA A 171 9.31 14.03 -8.14
C ALA A 171 10.14 12.83 -7.67
N VAL A 172 9.56 12.05 -6.77
CA VAL A 172 10.12 10.80 -6.25
C VAL A 172 9.26 9.63 -6.72
N TYR A 173 9.74 8.40 -6.57
CA TYR A 173 8.92 7.23 -6.89
C TYR A 173 8.18 6.68 -5.67
N VAL A 174 6.98 6.16 -5.94
CA VAL A 174 6.26 5.22 -5.06
C VAL A 174 6.03 3.91 -5.80
N LEU A 175 5.85 2.82 -5.05
CA LEU A 175 5.62 1.48 -5.62
C LEU A 175 4.14 1.13 -5.61
N LEU A 176 3.51 1.16 -6.78
CA LEU A 176 2.13 0.72 -7.01
C LEU A 176 2.13 -0.61 -7.74
N ASN A 177 1.64 -1.68 -7.09
CA ASN A 177 1.54 -3.03 -7.68
C ASN A 177 2.85 -3.53 -8.32
N GLY A 178 4.01 -3.18 -7.73
CA GLY A 178 5.33 -3.57 -8.24
C GLY A 178 5.89 -2.67 -9.34
N LYS A 179 5.18 -1.61 -9.74
CA LYS A 179 5.63 -0.61 -10.71
C LYS A 179 5.96 0.71 -10.02
N LEU A 180 7.06 1.35 -10.43
CA LEU A 180 7.40 2.70 -10.00
C LEU A 180 6.43 3.70 -10.63
N VAL A 181 5.94 4.63 -9.82
CA VAL A 181 5.11 5.76 -10.25
C VAL A 181 5.73 7.03 -9.72
N SER A 182 5.96 8.00 -10.61
CA SER A 182 6.51 9.31 -10.25
C SER A 182 5.45 10.18 -9.60
N VAL A 183 5.76 10.71 -8.41
CA VAL A 183 4.82 11.46 -7.58
C VAL A 183 5.51 12.62 -6.85
N THR A 184 4.70 13.57 -6.42
CA THR A 184 5.06 14.52 -5.37
C THR A 184 4.16 14.28 -4.15
N LEU A 185 4.58 14.78 -2.98
CA LEU A 185 3.69 14.83 -1.83
C LEU A 185 2.51 15.75 -2.16
N ALA A 186 1.29 15.35 -1.83
CA ALA A 186 0.11 16.17 -2.07
C ALA A 186 0.04 17.44 -1.16
N GLY A 187 1.10 17.74 -0.40
CA GLY A 187 1.13 18.72 0.70
C GLY A 187 0.76 18.09 2.05
N GLU A 188 0.80 18.88 3.14
CA GLU A 188 0.17 18.49 4.42
C GLU A 188 -1.36 18.53 4.26
N GLN A 189 -1.92 17.58 3.54
CA GLN A 189 -3.36 17.47 3.36
C GLN A 189 -3.89 16.47 4.37
N THR A 190 -4.67 16.96 5.30
CA THR A 190 -5.54 16.12 6.11
C THR A 190 -6.84 15.90 5.35
N LEU A 191 -7.40 14.70 5.43
CA LEU A 191 -8.77 14.46 4.98
C LEU A 191 -9.69 15.52 5.60
N VAL A 192 -10.75 15.91 4.88
CA VAL A 192 -11.80 16.77 5.43
C VAL A 192 -12.30 16.14 6.72
N GLY A 193 -12.13 16.88 7.83
CA GLY A 193 -12.44 16.40 9.16
C GLY A 193 -13.92 16.15 9.38
N HIS A 194 -14.22 15.47 10.49
CA HIS A 194 -15.59 15.27 10.97
C HIS A 194 -15.90 16.25 12.09
N THR A 195 -17.10 16.85 12.08
CA THR A 195 -17.60 17.65 13.19
C THR A 195 -18.36 16.76 14.17
N TRP A 196 -17.67 16.25 15.19
CA TRP A 196 -18.24 15.28 16.13
C TRP A 196 -19.18 15.91 17.15
N VAL A 197 -20.36 15.30 17.29
CA VAL A 197 -21.36 15.63 18.32
C VAL A 197 -21.58 14.41 19.20
N ALA A 198 -21.54 14.60 20.53
CA ALA A 198 -21.76 13.54 21.50
C ALA A 198 -23.17 12.93 21.36
N VAL A 199 -23.25 11.61 21.44
CA VAL A 199 -24.51 10.87 21.54
C VAL A 199 -24.62 10.32 22.95
N GLU A 200 -25.65 10.75 23.66
CA GLU A 200 -25.89 10.36 25.04
C GLU A 200 -26.98 9.30 25.17
N LYS A 201 -26.77 8.36 26.11
CA LYS A 201 -27.78 7.42 26.57
C LYS A 201 -27.66 7.26 28.08
N ASP A 202 -28.78 7.38 28.78
CA ASP A 202 -28.84 7.29 30.24
C ASP A 202 -27.87 8.25 30.96
N GLY A 203 -27.71 9.46 30.41
CA GLY A 203 -26.82 10.50 30.96
C GLY A 203 -25.33 10.23 30.77
N LYS A 204 -24.95 9.32 29.86
CA LYS A 204 -23.56 9.01 29.52
C LYS A 204 -23.34 9.13 28.02
N VAL A 205 -22.20 9.72 27.63
CA VAL A 205 -21.76 9.72 26.23
C VAL A 205 -21.40 8.29 25.83
N VAL A 206 -22.10 7.75 24.82
CA VAL A 206 -21.92 6.37 24.34
C VAL A 206 -21.22 6.30 22.99
N SER A 207 -21.29 7.35 22.18
CA SER A 207 -20.62 7.47 20.88
C SER A 207 -20.55 8.94 20.47
N TYR A 208 -19.88 9.20 19.34
CA TYR A 208 -19.94 10.49 18.66
C TYR A 208 -20.54 10.31 17.27
N LYS A 209 -21.29 11.30 16.80
CA LYS A 209 -21.85 11.33 15.45
C LYS A 209 -21.43 12.62 14.76
N CYS A 210 -20.91 12.51 13.55
CA CYS A 210 -20.55 13.66 12.73
C CYS A 210 -21.84 14.40 12.32
N SER A 211 -21.91 15.71 12.55
CA SER A 211 -23.07 16.53 12.14
C SER A 211 -23.21 16.64 10.62
N ASP A 212 -22.09 16.60 9.91
CA ASP A 212 -22.04 16.96 8.49
C ASP A 212 -22.37 15.76 7.61
N CYS A 213 -21.86 14.57 7.96
CA CYS A 213 -22.06 13.35 7.16
C CYS A 213 -22.80 12.23 7.90
N GLY A 214 -23.07 12.37 9.20
CA GLY A 214 -23.79 11.38 9.99
C GLY A 214 -22.99 10.12 10.36
N THR A 215 -21.69 10.07 10.01
CA THR A 215 -20.78 8.98 10.42
C THR A 215 -20.77 8.85 11.94
N VAL A 216 -20.74 7.63 12.46
CA VAL A 216 -20.68 7.36 13.90
C VAL A 216 -19.31 6.82 14.28
N ALA A 217 -18.74 7.39 15.34
CA ALA A 217 -17.48 6.97 15.94
C ALA A 217 -17.68 6.32 17.30
N SER A 218 -16.92 5.26 17.52
CA SER A 218 -16.80 4.56 18.79
C SER A 218 -15.69 5.18 19.63
N ILE A 219 -15.90 5.22 20.95
CA ILE A 219 -14.99 5.85 21.91
C ILE A 219 -14.02 4.84 22.50
N TYR A 220 -12.73 5.19 22.52
CA TYR A 220 -11.67 4.39 23.13
C TYR A 220 -10.77 5.28 24.02
N LYS A 221 -10.25 4.71 25.11
CA LYS A 221 -9.33 5.43 26.01
C LYS A 221 -7.89 5.50 25.50
N THR A 222 -7.51 4.57 24.61
CA THR A 222 -6.13 4.48 24.11
C THR A 222 -6.11 4.25 22.61
N TYR A 223 -5.08 4.80 21.95
CA TYR A 223 -4.87 4.61 20.52
C TYR A 223 -4.75 3.13 20.14
N ALA A 224 -4.05 2.34 20.97
CA ALA A 224 -3.88 0.91 20.74
C ALA A 224 -5.21 0.14 20.74
N ALA A 225 -6.13 0.48 21.66
CA ALA A 225 -7.46 -0.12 21.69
C ALA A 225 -8.30 0.31 20.47
N ALA A 226 -8.21 1.58 20.08
CA ALA A 226 -8.87 2.09 18.88
C ALA A 226 -8.37 1.40 17.60
N LYS A 227 -7.05 1.26 17.40
CA LYS A 227 -6.47 0.51 16.27
C LYS A 227 -6.88 -0.97 16.29
N ALA A 228 -6.95 -1.57 17.48
CA ALA A 228 -7.37 -2.97 17.64
C ALA A 228 -8.86 -3.21 17.33
N SER A 229 -9.68 -2.16 17.24
CA SER A 229 -11.10 -2.28 16.88
C SER A 229 -11.34 -2.78 15.44
N GLY A 230 -10.34 -2.63 14.56
CA GLY A 230 -10.44 -2.94 13.14
C GLY A 230 -11.23 -1.91 12.31
N LEU A 231 -11.67 -0.81 12.92
CA LEU A 231 -12.23 0.34 12.21
C LEU A 231 -11.14 1.04 11.39
N LYS A 232 -11.55 1.69 10.29
CA LYS A 232 -10.62 2.19 9.27
C LYS A 232 -9.84 3.41 9.72
N ASN A 233 -10.49 4.30 10.45
CA ASN A 233 -9.93 5.57 10.87
C ASN A 233 -9.85 5.61 12.39
N VAL A 234 -8.78 6.21 12.91
CA VAL A 234 -8.59 6.49 14.33
C VAL A 234 -8.02 7.89 14.47
N GLU A 235 -8.64 8.72 15.28
CA GLU A 235 -8.14 10.07 15.57
C GLU A 235 -8.18 10.35 17.07
N ALA A 236 -7.26 11.19 17.53
CA ALA A 236 -7.28 11.72 18.88
C ALA A 236 -8.32 12.84 18.97
N PHE A 237 -9.08 12.86 20.06
CA PHE A 237 -10.14 13.82 20.30
C PHE A 237 -10.13 14.25 21.77
N VAL A 238 -10.40 15.52 22.04
CA VAL A 238 -10.55 16.03 23.41
C VAL A 238 -12.03 16.20 23.66
N ASN A 239 -12.56 15.48 24.65
CA ASN A 239 -13.98 15.59 25.01
C ASN A 239 -14.28 16.89 25.76
N ASP A 240 -15.56 17.15 26.04
CA ASP A 240 -16.02 18.35 26.74
C ASP A 240 -15.44 18.47 28.17
N ASP A 241 -15.01 17.34 28.76
CA ASP A 241 -14.34 17.27 30.06
C ASP A 241 -12.82 17.57 29.99
N GLY A 242 -12.27 17.79 28.81
CA GLY A 242 -10.84 18.04 28.58
C GLY A 242 -9.97 16.77 28.56
N GLU A 243 -10.57 15.58 28.59
CA GLU A 243 -9.87 14.30 28.50
C GLU A 243 -9.54 13.95 27.04
N THR A 244 -8.31 13.52 26.79
CA THR A 244 -7.93 12.96 25.48
C THR A 244 -8.46 11.53 25.36
N ILE A 245 -9.38 11.34 24.42
CA ILE A 245 -9.92 10.05 23.98
C ILE A 245 -9.51 9.79 22.53
N TYR A 246 -9.83 8.60 22.04
CA TYR A 246 -9.63 8.20 20.64
C TYR A 246 -10.96 7.80 20.03
N LEU A 247 -11.29 8.41 18.91
CA LEU A 247 -12.47 8.09 18.11
C LEU A 247 -12.05 7.15 17.00
N ALA A 248 -12.71 6.00 16.89
CA ALA A 248 -12.51 5.09 15.77
C ALA A 248 -13.80 4.93 14.96
N TYR A 249 -13.70 4.98 13.63
CA TYR A 249 -14.86 5.01 12.73
C TYR A 249 -14.54 4.45 11.33
N THR A 250 -15.59 4.32 10.53
CA THR A 250 -15.50 4.05 9.08
C THR A 250 -16.37 5.07 8.36
N ASP A 251 -15.81 5.81 7.41
CA ASP A 251 -16.54 6.86 6.70
C ASP A 251 -17.84 6.34 6.08
N GLY A 252 -18.91 7.13 6.22
CA GLY A 252 -20.23 6.79 5.69
C GLY A 252 -20.98 5.73 6.51
N LYS A 253 -20.39 5.19 7.58
CA LYS A 253 -21.13 4.31 8.48
C LYS A 253 -22.02 5.12 9.41
N THR A 254 -23.30 5.16 9.09
CA THR A 254 -24.34 5.76 9.94
C THR A 254 -24.96 4.73 10.89
N ASP A 255 -25.55 5.20 11.98
CA ASP A 255 -26.40 4.39 12.84
C ASP A 255 -27.62 3.90 12.04
N THR A 256 -27.89 2.59 12.06
CA THR A 256 -29.07 1.99 11.40
C THR A 256 -30.28 1.91 12.32
N THR A 257 -30.22 2.46 13.53
CA THR A 257 -31.39 2.57 14.40
C THR A 257 -32.26 3.75 13.95
N LYS A 258 -33.18 3.48 13.02
CA LYS A 258 -34.34 4.34 12.81
C LYS A 258 -35.03 4.53 14.17
N PRO A 259 -35.40 5.75 14.60
CA PRO A 259 -36.30 5.91 15.72
C PRO A 259 -37.59 5.16 15.37
N THR A 260 -37.91 4.11 16.13
CA THR A 260 -39.23 3.50 16.05
C THR A 260 -40.20 4.47 16.69
N ASP A 261 -40.67 5.43 15.89
CA ASP A 261 -41.87 6.20 16.17
C ASP A 261 -43.02 5.21 16.35
N THR A 262 -43.31 4.87 17.60
CA THR A 262 -44.68 4.59 18.05
C THR A 262 -44.76 4.75 19.57
N ASN A 263 -45.46 5.81 19.98
CA ASN A 263 -46.09 5.99 21.28
C ASN A 263 -46.81 4.72 21.76
N LYS A 264 -46.16 3.89 22.58
CA LYS A 264 -46.82 2.99 23.52
C LYS A 264 -46.03 2.93 24.83
N SER A 265 -46.69 3.34 25.90
CA SER A 265 -46.23 3.44 27.29
C SER A 265 -45.58 2.14 27.82
N PRO A 266 -44.70 2.23 28.85
CA PRO A 266 -43.74 1.18 29.18
C PRO A 266 -44.39 0.02 29.93
N LYS A 267 -43.97 -1.20 29.60
CA LYS A 267 -44.24 -2.40 30.40
C LYS A 267 -42.90 -2.97 30.86
N THR A 268 -42.60 -2.63 32.10
CA THR A 268 -41.79 -3.37 33.07
C THR A 268 -41.47 -4.82 32.67
N PHE A 269 -40.18 -5.15 32.54
CA PHE A 269 -39.63 -6.36 33.14
C PHE A 269 -38.21 -6.09 33.63
N ASP A 270 -38.10 -6.20 34.94
CA ASP A 270 -36.91 -6.36 35.75
C ASP A 270 -36.12 -7.61 35.32
N ALA A 271 -34.79 -7.46 35.24
CA ALA A 271 -33.75 -8.43 35.61
C ALA A 271 -32.51 -8.34 34.70
N GLY A 272 -31.40 -7.89 35.30
CA GLY A 272 -30.08 -8.54 35.24
C GLY A 272 -29.44 -8.84 33.88
N ILE A 273 -28.34 -8.12 33.62
CA ILE A 273 -27.09 -8.61 32.99
C ILE A 273 -27.19 -9.40 31.69
N ALA A 274 -26.69 -8.81 30.60
CA ALA A 274 -25.97 -9.58 29.58
C ALA A 274 -24.85 -8.73 28.96
N MET A 275 -23.70 -8.81 29.60
CA MET A 275 -22.38 -8.66 28.99
C MET A 275 -22.32 -9.45 27.68
N TYR A 276 -22.06 -8.79 26.55
CA TYR A 276 -21.64 -9.46 25.32
C TYR A 276 -20.21 -9.03 25.00
N VAL A 277 -19.27 -9.73 25.65
CA VAL A 277 -17.90 -9.89 25.20
C VAL A 277 -17.81 -11.27 24.54
N GLY A 278 -17.32 -11.30 23.29
CA GLY A 278 -16.62 -12.45 22.73
C GLY A 278 -17.46 -13.57 22.11
N MET A 279 -17.81 -13.43 20.83
CA MET A 279 -17.85 -14.61 19.94
C MET A 279 -16.41 -15.03 19.62
N ALA A 280 -15.77 -15.73 20.56
CA ALA A 280 -14.66 -16.62 20.28
C ALA A 280 -15.24 -18.04 20.14
N LEU A 281 -15.55 -18.43 18.90
CA LEU A 281 -15.86 -19.82 18.56
C LEU A 281 -14.57 -20.64 18.59
N THR A 282 -14.16 -21.07 19.78
CA THR A 282 -13.28 -22.24 19.95
C THR A 282 -14.14 -23.46 20.24
N SER A 283 -14.51 -24.19 19.19
CA SER A 283 -15.09 -25.52 19.33
C SER A 283 -14.00 -26.50 19.78
N VAL A 284 -14.12 -26.95 21.03
CA VAL A 284 -13.35 -28.06 21.61
C VAL A 284 -13.96 -29.40 21.21
N ALA A 285 -13.07 -30.35 21.02
CA ALA A 285 -13.25 -31.77 20.80
C ALA A 285 -14.42 -32.42 21.56
N GLY A 286 -15.20 -33.22 20.82
CA GLY A 286 -16.07 -34.25 21.37
C GLY A 286 -15.56 -35.62 20.95
N SER A 287 -14.82 -36.27 21.84
CA SER A 287 -14.43 -37.68 21.75
C SER A 287 -15.67 -38.57 21.85
N ALA A 288 -15.91 -39.40 20.84
CA ALA A 288 -16.83 -40.53 20.95
C ALA A 288 -16.07 -41.82 20.62
N VAL A 289 -15.72 -42.53 21.69
CA VAL A 289 -15.37 -43.94 21.72
C VAL A 289 -16.57 -44.74 21.23
N VAL A 290 -16.40 -45.59 20.20
CA VAL A 290 -17.13 -46.86 20.09
C VAL A 290 -16.17 -47.94 19.59
N ILE A 291 -16.10 -48.99 20.40
CA ILE A 291 -15.33 -50.21 20.26
C ILE A 291 -15.91 -51.11 19.15
N GLY A 292 -15.01 -51.58 18.27
CA GLY A 292 -14.93 -52.99 17.85
C GLY A 292 -15.82 -53.48 16.70
N LYS A 293 -15.21 -53.86 15.57
CA LYS A 293 -15.26 -55.25 15.07
C LYS A 293 -14.22 -55.46 13.95
N LYS A 294 -13.52 -56.59 14.08
CA LYS A 294 -12.63 -57.25 13.10
C LYS A 294 -13.21 -57.26 11.68
N PHE A 295 -12.35 -57.17 10.65
CA PHE A 295 -12.23 -58.21 9.63
C PHE A 295 -10.84 -58.18 8.98
N PHE A 296 -10.32 -59.38 8.80
CA PHE A 296 -9.01 -59.77 8.26
C PHE A 296 -9.17 -60.15 6.77
N CYS A 297 -8.04 -60.40 6.10
CA CYS A 297 -7.84 -60.97 4.76
C CYS A 297 -8.05 -60.03 3.57
N ALA A 298 -7.20 -60.05 2.53
CA ALA A 298 -6.01 -60.86 2.22
C ALA A 298 -5.06 -60.04 1.34
#